data_AF-A0A8T6ERA9-F1
#
_entry.id   AF-A0A8T6ERA9-F1
#
_cell.length_a   1.000
_cell.length_b   1.000
_cell.length_c   1.000
_cell.angle_alpha   90.00
_cell.angle_beta   90.00
_cell.angle_gamma   90.00
#
_symmetry.space_group_name_H-M   'P 1'
#
loop_
_entity.id
_entity.type
_entity.pdbx_description
1 polymer ?
#
loop_
_entity_poly.entity_id
_entity_poly.type
_entity_poly.pdbx_seq_one_letter_code
_entity_poly.pdbx_strand_id
1 'polypeptide(L)'
;PRTKLPEVMAAVNGLADEYGFRCANIFHAGDGNLHPNIMFDELDEGATERVLDLGGEIMRVCVEAGGSITGEHGIGLEKRSYMEWIFDPADLAAMERLRVAFGTGDTFNPCKVMPSGHGCASGHAAELRRHLATPGVYI
;
A
#
# COMPACT_ATOMS: atom_id res chain seq x y z
N PRO A 1 2.95 -14.89 5.74
CA PRO A 1 3.26 -16.34 5.81
C PRO A 1 2.00 -17.19 5.97
N ARG A 2 1.88 -18.33 5.27
CA ARG A 2 0.67 -19.17 5.29
C ARG A 2 0.23 -19.61 6.69
N THR A 3 1.20 -19.92 7.55
CA THR A 3 0.98 -20.38 8.93
C THR A 3 0.34 -19.32 9.84
N LYS A 4 0.36 -18.05 9.43
CA LYS A 4 -0.18 -16.91 10.20
C LYS A 4 -1.47 -16.35 9.61
N LEU A 5 -2.02 -16.94 8.53
CA LEU A 5 -3.25 -16.44 7.90
C LEU A 5 -4.40 -16.25 8.90
N PRO A 6 -4.72 -17.19 9.80
CA PRO A 6 -5.83 -17.00 10.74
C PRO A 6 -5.62 -15.82 11.69
N GLU A 7 -4.39 -15.63 12.17
CA GLU A 7 -4.01 -14.53 13.07
C GLU A 7 -4.14 -13.17 12.36
N VAL A 8 -3.57 -13.06 11.16
CA VAL A 8 -3.62 -11.83 10.36
C VAL A 8 -5.06 -11.50 9.98
N MET A 9 -5.87 -12.48 9.54
CA MET A 9 -7.28 -12.25 9.21
C MET A 9 -8.08 -11.77 10.43
N ALA A 10 -7.83 -12.32 11.62
CA ALA A 10 -8.47 -11.86 12.84
C ALA A 10 -8.08 -10.41 13.18
N ALA A 11 -6.80 -10.06 13.05
CA ALA A 11 -6.32 -8.69 13.27
C ALA A 11 -6.92 -7.69 12.26
N VAL A 12 -6.99 -8.05 10.98
CA VAL A 12 -7.62 -7.24 9.93
C VAL A 12 -9.10 -6.98 10.23
N ASN A 13 -9.84 -8.02 10.65
CA ASN A 13 -11.24 -7.84 11.02
C ASN A 13 -11.40 -6.93 12.24
N GLY A 14 -10.54 -7.09 13.26
CA GLY A 14 -10.55 -6.22 14.43
C GLY A 14 -10.27 -4.75 14.09
N LEU A 15 -9.31 -4.49 13.21
CA LEU A 15 -9.02 -3.14 12.70
C LEU A 15 -10.21 -2.55 11.92
N ALA A 16 -10.83 -3.36 11.07
CA ALA A 16 -12.02 -2.92 10.32
C ALA A 16 -13.16 -2.51 11.28
N ASP A 17 -13.40 -3.31 12.33
CA ASP A 17 -14.39 -3.02 13.37
C ASP A 17 -14.05 -1.73 14.14
N GLU A 18 -12.77 -1.52 14.51
CA GLU A 18 -12.31 -0.31 15.20
C GLU A 18 -12.51 0.96 14.36
N TYR A 19 -12.23 0.88 13.06
CA TYR A 19 -12.44 1.98 12.12
C TYR A 19 -13.91 2.15 11.70
N GLY A 20 -14.79 1.20 12.06
CA GLY A 20 -16.21 1.24 11.73
C GLY A 20 -16.53 0.87 10.28
N PHE A 21 -15.66 0.11 9.61
CA PHE A 21 -15.87 -0.37 8.24
C PHE A 21 -16.10 -1.87 8.17
N ARG A 22 -16.73 -2.30 7.07
CA ARG A 22 -16.81 -3.73 6.76
C ARG A 22 -15.66 -4.10 5.85
N CYS A 23 -14.94 -5.17 6.17
CA CYS A 23 -13.88 -5.72 5.32
C CYS A 23 -14.26 -7.11 4.82
N ALA A 24 -14.29 -7.29 3.49
CA ALA A 24 -14.42 -8.60 2.87
C ALA A 24 -13.03 -9.18 2.61
N ASN A 25 -12.70 -10.28 3.30
CA ASN A 25 -11.43 -10.97 3.12
C ASN A 25 -11.57 -12.06 2.05
N ILE A 26 -10.97 -11.82 0.89
CA ILE A 26 -10.73 -12.84 -0.15
C ILE A 26 -9.24 -13.20 -0.06
N PHE A 27 -8.86 -14.46 -0.26
CA PHE A 27 -7.44 -14.83 -0.15
C PHE A 27 -7.10 -16.11 -0.89
N HIS A 28 -5.87 -16.21 -1.35
CA HIS A 28 -5.28 -17.45 -1.85
C HIS A 28 -4.59 -18.17 -0.69
N ALA A 29 -5.32 -19.10 -0.06
CA ALA A 29 -4.80 -19.84 1.10
C ALA A 29 -3.52 -20.65 0.78
N GLY A 30 -3.36 -21.08 -0.47
CA GLY A 30 -2.27 -21.94 -0.91
C GLY A 30 -0.88 -21.30 -0.87
N ASP A 31 -0.81 -19.98 -1.11
CA ASP A 31 0.41 -19.17 -1.11
C ASP A 31 0.44 -18.13 0.03
N GLY A 32 -0.70 -17.82 0.63
CA GLY A 32 -0.82 -16.89 1.74
C GLY A 32 -1.06 -15.44 1.32
N ASN A 33 -1.56 -15.23 0.10
CA ASN A 33 -1.90 -13.91 -0.43
C ASN A 33 -3.29 -13.44 0.03
N LEU A 34 -3.37 -12.30 0.70
CA LEU A 34 -4.59 -11.71 1.24
C LEU A 34 -5.10 -10.57 0.34
N HIS A 35 -6.42 -10.52 0.15
CA HIS A 35 -7.15 -9.45 -0.53
C HIS A 35 -8.24 -8.89 0.40
N PRO A 36 -7.84 -8.08 1.38
CA PRO A 36 -8.78 -7.34 2.22
C PRO A 36 -9.45 -6.23 1.39
N ASN A 37 -10.76 -6.28 1.26
CA ASN A 37 -11.55 -5.30 0.52
C ASN A 37 -12.40 -4.48 1.50
N ILE A 38 -12.07 -3.21 1.71
CA ILE A 38 -12.77 -2.32 2.64
C ILE A 38 -13.97 -1.69 1.91
N MET A 39 -15.18 -1.91 2.42
CA MET A 39 -16.41 -1.33 1.86
C MET A 39 -16.71 0.00 2.54
N PHE A 40 -16.85 1.06 1.74
CA PHE A 40 -17.22 2.40 2.21
C PHE A 40 -18.01 3.15 1.13
N ASP A 41 -18.70 4.21 1.55
CA ASP A 41 -19.31 5.19 0.65
C ASP A 41 -18.36 6.39 0.52
N GLU A 42 -17.92 6.70 -0.70
CA GLU A 42 -17.02 7.84 -0.96
C GLU A 42 -17.71 9.21 -0.78
N LEU A 43 -19.04 9.22 -0.74
CA LEU A 43 -19.84 10.42 -0.47
C LEU A 43 -19.82 10.81 1.01
N ASP A 44 -19.47 9.87 1.90
CA ASP A 44 -19.30 10.15 3.32
C ASP A 44 -18.04 10.97 3.55
N GLU A 45 -18.19 12.15 4.13
CA GLU A 45 -17.08 13.07 4.37
C GLU A 45 -15.98 12.41 5.22
N GLY A 46 -14.76 12.41 4.69
CA GLY A 46 -13.60 11.81 5.35
C GLY A 46 -13.54 10.28 5.31
N ALA A 47 -14.52 9.58 4.73
CA ALA A 47 -14.49 8.12 4.65
C ALA A 47 -13.26 7.61 3.87
N THR A 48 -12.96 8.23 2.73
CA THR A 48 -11.77 7.89 1.93
C THR A 48 -10.48 7.98 2.73
N GLU A 49 -10.25 9.06 3.49
CA GLU A 49 -9.03 9.22 4.28
C GLU A 49 -8.90 8.12 5.33
N ARG A 50 -9.98 7.83 6.05
CA ARG A 50 -9.99 6.75 7.05
C ARG A 50 -9.78 5.37 6.45
N VAL A 51 -10.29 5.12 5.24
CA VAL A 51 -10.08 3.85 4.52
C VAL A 51 -8.63 3.70 4.07
N LEU A 52 -7.99 4.77 3.60
CA LEU A 52 -6.56 4.76 3.27
C LEU A 52 -5.69 4.52 4.51
N ASP A 53 -6.04 5.14 5.64
CA ASP A 53 -5.37 4.91 6.92
C ASP A 53 -5.54 3.45 7.37
N LEU A 54 -6.76 2.90 7.32
CA LEU A 54 -7.04 1.48 7.60
C LEU A 54 -6.25 0.55 6.68
N GLY A 55 -6.18 0.84 5.38
CA GLY A 55 -5.37 0.08 4.42
C GLY A 55 -3.88 0.06 4.79
N GLY A 56 -3.36 1.21 5.25
CA GLY A 56 -1.99 1.33 5.78
C GLY A 56 -1.75 0.47 7.02
N GLU A 57 -2.67 0.47 7.98
CA GLU A 57 -2.57 -0.37 9.19
C GLU A 57 -2.68 -1.87 8.86
N ILE A 58 -3.57 -2.26 7.94
CA ILE A 58 -3.68 -3.65 7.46
C ILE A 58 -2.35 -4.10 6.82
N MET A 59 -1.73 -3.27 5.98
CA MET A 59 -0.41 -3.58 5.42
C MET A 59 0.66 -3.72 6.50
N ARG A 60 0.61 -2.90 7.55
CA ARG A 60 1.56 -2.99 8.68
C ARG A 60 1.41 -4.31 9.42
N VAL A 61 0.19 -4.74 9.72
CA VAL A 61 -0.09 -6.07 10.32
C VAL A 61 0.50 -7.19 9.46
N CYS A 62 0.34 -7.10 8.13
CA CYS A 62 0.93 -8.08 7.21
C CYS A 62 2.47 -8.10 7.29
N VAL A 63 3.13 -6.95 7.35
CA VAL A 63 4.60 -6.84 7.47
C VAL A 63 5.09 -7.36 8.82
N GLU A 64 4.45 -6.98 9.92
CA GLU A 64 4.80 -7.44 11.28
C GLU A 64 4.63 -8.96 11.44
N ALA A 65 3.67 -9.55 10.72
CA ALA A 65 3.52 -11.00 10.63
C ALA A 65 4.64 -11.69 9.80
N GLY A 66 5.56 -10.93 9.20
CA GLY A 66 6.61 -11.42 8.30
C GLY A 66 6.13 -11.60 6.86
N GLY A 67 5.14 -10.83 6.44
CA GLY A 67 4.62 -10.75 5.08
C GLY A 67 5.23 -9.59 4.28
N SER A 68 4.45 -9.08 3.32
CA SER A 68 4.82 -7.99 2.42
C SER A 68 3.67 -6.98 2.34
N ILE A 69 3.95 -5.75 1.91
CA ILE A 69 2.93 -4.72 1.60
C ILE A 69 2.17 -5.01 0.29
N THR A 70 2.65 -5.97 -0.50
CA THR A 70 2.00 -6.42 -1.72
C THR A 70 2.26 -7.91 -1.97
N GLY A 71 1.20 -8.65 -2.27
CA GLY A 71 1.29 -10.04 -2.71
C GLY A 71 1.51 -10.15 -4.23
N GLU A 72 0.71 -9.42 -5.01
CA GLU A 72 0.71 -9.51 -6.49
C GLU A 72 0.49 -8.19 -7.24
N HIS A 73 -0.09 -7.15 -6.63
CA HIS A 73 -0.47 -5.91 -7.36
C HIS A 73 0.67 -4.88 -7.50
N GLY A 74 1.84 -5.19 -6.96
CA GLY A 74 3.00 -4.31 -6.99
C GLY A 74 2.87 -3.12 -6.04
N ILE A 75 3.72 -2.11 -6.27
CA ILE A 75 3.90 -0.95 -5.37
C ILE A 75 3.18 0.30 -5.91
N GLY A 76 3.36 0.59 -7.20
CA GLY A 76 2.71 1.72 -7.85
C GLY A 76 2.98 3.06 -7.15
N LEU A 77 1.97 3.91 -7.14
CA LEU A 77 2.01 5.20 -6.43
C LEU A 77 1.62 5.04 -4.96
N GLU A 78 0.60 4.23 -4.69
CA GLU A 78 -0.05 4.08 -3.40
C GLU A 78 0.91 3.53 -2.33
N LYS A 79 1.67 2.47 -2.65
CA LYS A 79 2.44 1.73 -1.64
C LYS A 79 3.91 2.15 -1.54
N ARG A 80 4.36 3.09 -2.39
CA ARG A 80 5.78 3.48 -2.46
C ARG A 80 6.30 4.04 -1.13
N SER A 81 5.43 4.69 -0.36
CA SER A 81 5.77 5.26 0.95
C SER A 81 5.98 4.19 2.03
N TYR A 82 5.57 2.94 1.77
CA TYR A 82 5.70 1.81 2.71
C TYR A 82 6.85 0.86 2.34
N MET A 83 7.59 1.14 1.26
CA MET A 83 8.70 0.30 0.81
C MET A 83 9.79 0.14 1.87
N GLU A 84 10.03 1.16 2.69
CA GLU A 84 10.99 1.13 3.79
C GLU A 84 10.59 0.16 4.92
N TRP A 85 9.34 -0.34 4.93
CA TRP A 85 8.92 -1.37 5.87
C TRP A 85 9.42 -2.77 5.50
N ILE A 86 9.78 -3.00 4.23
CA ILE A 86 10.14 -4.33 3.71
C ILE A 86 11.49 -4.38 3.00
N PHE A 87 12.13 -3.24 2.78
CA PHE A 87 13.45 -3.13 2.16
C PHE A 87 14.34 -2.21 2.98
N ASP A 88 15.61 -2.60 3.10
CA ASP A 88 16.60 -1.76 3.76
C ASP A 88 17.15 -0.66 2.82
N PRO A 89 17.91 0.31 3.32
CA PRO A 89 18.48 1.36 2.49
C PRO A 89 19.40 0.86 1.36
N ALA A 90 20.07 -0.27 1.54
CA ALA A 90 20.96 -0.85 0.54
C ALA A 90 20.18 -1.51 -0.60
N ASP A 91 19.08 -2.19 -0.29
CA ASP A 91 18.10 -2.73 -1.25
C ASP A 91 17.53 -1.61 -2.12
N LEU A 92 17.01 -0.55 -1.48
CA LEU A 92 16.42 0.60 -2.18
C LEU A 92 17.46 1.32 -3.05
N ALA A 93 18.70 1.48 -2.56
CA ALA A 93 19.78 2.05 -3.36
C ALA A 93 20.14 1.16 -4.57
N ALA A 94 20.07 -0.17 -4.43
CA ALA A 94 20.28 -1.08 -5.55
C ALA A 94 19.19 -0.96 -6.62
N MET A 95 17.93 -0.88 -6.20
CA MET A 95 16.79 -0.65 -7.09
C MET A 95 16.91 0.68 -7.83
N GLU A 96 17.31 1.76 -7.15
CA GLU A 96 17.51 3.07 -7.79
C GLU A 96 18.65 3.04 -8.81
N ARG A 97 19.77 2.37 -8.49
CA ARG A 97 20.88 2.21 -9.46
C ARG A 97 20.43 1.50 -10.73
N LEU A 98 19.61 0.45 -10.59
CA LEU A 98 19.05 -0.26 -11.74
C LEU A 98 18.13 0.65 -12.56
N ARG A 99 17.24 1.40 -11.91
CA ARG A 99 16.36 2.38 -12.58
C ARG A 99 17.16 3.39 -13.39
N VAL A 100 18.19 3.98 -12.80
CA VAL A 100 19.04 5.00 -13.45
C VAL A 100 19.86 4.42 -14.61
N ALA A 101 20.28 3.15 -14.52
CA ALA A 101 21.09 2.49 -15.56
C ALA A 101 20.40 2.42 -16.93
N PHE A 102 19.06 2.49 -16.99
CA PHE A 102 18.33 2.55 -18.26
C PHE A 102 18.46 3.90 -18.99
N GLY A 103 18.98 4.95 -18.34
CA GLY A 103 19.26 6.23 -18.99
C GLY A 103 18.02 6.99 -19.47
N THR A 104 16.83 6.66 -18.96
CA THR A 104 15.54 7.23 -19.40
C THR A 104 15.19 8.56 -18.75
N GLY A 105 15.97 9.02 -17.77
CA GLY A 105 15.57 10.11 -16.87
C GLY A 105 14.22 9.82 -16.22
N ASP A 106 13.38 10.84 -16.07
CA ASP A 106 12.04 10.73 -15.46
C ASP A 106 10.90 10.46 -16.46
N THR A 107 11.22 10.01 -17.68
CA THR A 107 10.19 9.76 -18.71
C THR A 107 9.38 8.47 -18.47
N PHE A 108 9.95 7.51 -17.74
CA PHE A 108 9.32 6.21 -17.52
C PHE A 108 8.62 6.18 -16.16
N ASN A 109 7.32 6.48 -16.19
CA ASN A 109 6.40 6.34 -15.06
C ASN A 109 6.91 7.02 -13.76
N PRO A 110 7.18 8.34 -13.81
CA PRO A 110 7.79 9.05 -12.70
C PRO A 110 6.96 8.95 -11.41
N CYS A 111 7.66 9.05 -10.28
CA CYS A 111 7.08 9.08 -8.94
C CYS A 111 6.36 7.80 -8.48
N LYS A 112 6.49 6.69 -9.21
CA LYS A 112 5.99 5.38 -8.78
C LYS A 112 7.13 4.47 -8.30
N VAL A 113 6.78 3.48 -7.50
CA VAL A 113 7.64 2.43 -6.92
C VAL A 113 8.65 2.93 -5.89
N MET A 114 9.49 3.91 -6.23
CA MET A 114 10.58 4.34 -5.36
C MET A 114 10.10 5.30 -4.25
N PRO A 115 10.57 5.14 -3.01
CA PRO A 115 10.50 6.20 -1.98
C PRO A 115 11.18 7.45 -2.52
N SER A 116 10.46 8.57 -2.53
CA SER A 116 10.83 9.90 -3.07
C SER A 116 12.24 10.08 -3.71
N GLY A 117 12.28 10.24 -5.03
CA GLY A 117 13.40 10.82 -5.78
C GLY A 117 13.18 12.31 -6.10
N HIS A 118 14.26 13.03 -6.41
CA HIS A 118 14.38 14.50 -6.45
C HIS A 118 13.45 15.26 -7.45
N GLY A 119 12.59 14.57 -8.21
CA GLY A 119 11.61 15.16 -9.12
C GLY A 119 10.17 15.31 -8.56
N CYS A 120 9.92 14.87 -7.32
CA CYS A 120 8.57 14.86 -6.72
C CYS A 120 8.48 15.58 -5.36
N ALA A 121 9.46 16.43 -5.04
CA ALA A 121 9.70 16.99 -3.71
C ALA A 121 8.79 18.16 -3.27
N SER A 122 7.72 18.48 -4.00
CA SER A 122 6.86 19.63 -3.66
C SER A 122 5.37 19.30 -3.82
N GLY A 123 4.74 18.68 -2.81
CA GLY A 123 3.26 18.61 -2.72
C GLY A 123 2.62 17.31 -2.20
N HIS A 124 3.42 16.27 -1.93
CA HIS A 124 2.93 14.91 -2.19
C HIS A 124 1.93 14.29 -1.19
N ALA A 125 1.91 14.62 0.11
CA ALA A 125 0.85 14.07 0.98
C ALA A 125 -0.54 14.60 0.58
N ALA A 126 -0.63 15.88 0.21
CA ALA A 126 -1.88 16.50 -0.23
C ALA A 126 -2.29 16.08 -1.65
N GLU A 127 -1.32 15.88 -2.55
CA GLU A 127 -1.57 15.50 -3.94
C GLU A 127 -1.89 14.00 -4.11
N LEU A 128 -1.26 13.13 -3.31
CA LEU A 128 -1.63 11.71 -3.20
C LEU A 128 -3.05 11.57 -2.63
N ARG A 129 -3.36 12.34 -1.56
CA ARG A 129 -4.73 12.47 -1.06
C ARG A 129 -5.70 12.97 -2.12
N ARG A 130 -5.29 13.88 -3.01
CA ARG A 130 -6.15 14.40 -4.09
C ARG A 130 -6.38 13.40 -5.23
N HIS A 131 -5.36 12.60 -5.57
CA HIS A 131 -5.47 11.56 -6.58
C HIS A 131 -6.22 10.32 -6.08
N LEU A 132 -5.98 9.90 -4.83
CA LEU A 132 -6.75 8.84 -4.19
C LEU A 132 -8.17 9.31 -3.83
N ALA A 133 -8.40 10.59 -3.53
CA ALA A 133 -9.74 11.17 -3.40
C ALA A 133 -10.40 11.52 -4.74
N THR A 134 -9.81 11.12 -5.88
CA THR A 134 -10.55 11.17 -7.15
C THR A 134 -11.63 10.10 -7.10
N PRO A 135 -12.92 10.46 -7.23
CA PRO A 135 -14.00 9.50 -7.10
C PRO A 135 -13.81 8.29 -8.01
N GLY A 136 -13.95 7.09 -7.44
CA GLY A 136 -13.78 5.82 -8.13
C GLY A 136 -12.34 5.34 -8.41
N VAL A 137 -11.30 5.95 -7.82
CA VAL A 137 -9.91 5.48 -7.94
C VAL A 137 -9.42 4.89 -6.61
N TYR A 138 -9.90 3.69 -6.28
CA TYR A 138 -9.46 2.89 -5.15
C TYR A 138 -9.15 1.48 -5.66
N ILE A 139 -7.97 0.93 -5.31
CA ILE A 139 -7.54 -0.42 -5.69
C ILE A 139 -7.57 -1.32 -4.46
#